data_AF-A6HZ69-F1
#
_entry.id   AF-A6HZ69-F1
#
_cell.length_a   1.000
_cell.length_b   1.000
_cell.length_c   1.000
_cell.angle_alpha   90.00
_cell.angle_beta   90.00
_cell.angle_gamma   90.00
#
_symmetry.space_group_name_H-M   'P 1'
#
loop_
_entity.id
_entity.type
_entity.pdbx_description
1 polymer ?
#
loop_
_entity_poly.entity_id
_entity_poly.type
_entity_poly.pdbx_seq_one_letter_code
_entity_poly.pdbx_strand_id
1 'polypeptide(L)'
;MSGIKKIKNFMCPSPPRYALTPEGLELAQKLAEAEGLSTLNTAFQPEEHHEESPVPEAILSEPGTTEVGVQQRPLELRPSEYRVLLCVDIGETRGAGHRPEMLRELQRLRVPHTVRKLHVGDFVWVAQETRPRDPERPGELVLDHIVERKRLDDLCSSIIDGRFREQKFRLKRCGLGHRIYLVEEHGSVQNLSLPESTLLQAVTNTQVIDGFFVKRTMDIKESAGYLALLTKGLERLYQ
;
A
#
# COMPACT_ATOMS: atom_id res chain seq x y z
N MET A 1 -20.95 -27.58 -11.12
CA MET A 1 -20.78 -27.16 -9.72
C MET A 1 -19.61 -26.19 -9.66
N SER A 2 -19.89 -24.88 -9.76
CA SER A 2 -18.85 -23.84 -9.71
C SER A 2 -18.74 -23.32 -8.29
N GLY A 3 -17.55 -23.45 -7.70
CA GLY A 3 -17.27 -23.05 -6.33
C GLY A 3 -17.25 -21.52 -6.19
N ILE A 4 -18.08 -21.01 -5.29
CA ILE A 4 -18.12 -19.59 -4.88
C ILE A 4 -16.79 -19.26 -4.19
N LYS A 5 -15.91 -18.51 -4.86
CA LYS A 5 -14.74 -17.90 -4.20
C LYS A 5 -15.21 -16.62 -3.49
N LYS A 6 -15.49 -16.73 -2.19
CA LYS A 6 -15.66 -15.59 -1.29
C LYS A 6 -14.34 -14.84 -1.18
N ILE A 7 -14.34 -13.57 -1.57
CA ILE A 7 -13.27 -12.62 -1.21
C ILE A 7 -13.49 -12.31 0.28
N LYS A 8 -12.66 -12.88 1.16
CA LYS A 8 -12.73 -12.64 2.61
C LYS A 8 -11.95 -11.37 2.96
N ASN A 9 -12.53 -10.53 3.82
CA ASN A 9 -11.84 -9.43 4.48
C ASN A 9 -10.58 -9.97 5.20
N PHE A 10 -9.42 -9.45 4.84
CA PHE A 10 -8.21 -9.62 5.63
C PHE A 10 -8.20 -8.57 6.74
N MET A 11 -8.45 -9.03 7.97
CA MET A 11 -8.32 -8.23 9.17
C MET A 11 -6.82 -8.01 9.42
N CYS A 12 -6.37 -6.76 9.37
CA CYS A 12 -5.00 -6.41 9.73
C CYS A 12 -4.77 -6.75 11.22
N PRO A 13 -3.69 -7.44 11.62
CA PRO A 13 -3.40 -7.63 13.03
C PRO A 13 -3.13 -6.26 13.66
N SER A 14 -3.68 -6.05 14.87
CA SER A 14 -3.45 -4.89 15.71
C SER A 14 -1.97 -4.45 15.69
N PRO A 15 -1.67 -3.15 15.67
CA PRO A 15 -0.28 -2.69 15.59
C PRO A 15 0.52 -3.27 16.77
N PRO A 16 1.77 -3.68 16.54
CA PRO A 16 2.66 -4.13 17.60
C PRO A 16 2.79 -3.02 18.66
N ARG A 17 2.45 -3.34 19.91
CA ARG A 17 2.80 -2.50 21.06
C ARG A 17 4.30 -2.63 21.26
N TYR A 18 5.06 -1.63 20.85
CA TYR A 18 6.49 -1.56 21.14
C TYR A 18 6.66 -1.00 22.55
N ALA A 19 7.40 -1.72 23.39
CA ALA A 19 7.92 -1.23 24.65
C ALA A 19 9.44 -1.09 24.52
N LEU A 20 10.02 -0.10 25.19
CA LEU A 20 11.48 0.03 25.27
C LEU A 20 12.04 -1.16 26.04
N THR A 21 13.17 -1.70 25.58
CA THR A 21 13.95 -2.63 26.40
C THR A 21 14.58 -1.87 27.57
N PRO A 22 15.08 -2.54 28.62
CA PRO A 22 15.76 -1.87 29.73
C PRO A 22 16.90 -0.96 29.26
N GLU A 23 17.68 -1.39 28.28
CA GLU A 23 18.76 -0.61 27.68
C GLU A 23 18.22 0.61 26.90
N GLY A 24 17.09 0.42 26.21
CA GLY A 24 16.40 1.49 25.50
C GLY A 24 15.81 2.56 26.44
N LEU A 25 15.35 2.16 27.62
CA LEU A 25 14.87 3.07 28.65
C LEU A 25 16.01 3.92 29.21
N GLU A 26 17.15 3.30 29.48
CA GLU A 26 18.34 3.96 30.02
C GLU A 26 18.92 4.97 29.01
N LEU A 27 18.93 4.63 27.72
CA LEU A 27 19.35 5.56 26.66
C LEU A 27 18.37 6.74 26.52
N ALA A 28 17.06 6.48 26.58
CA ALA A 28 16.04 7.52 26.51
C ALA A 28 16.17 8.51 27.69
N GLN A 29 16.51 8.00 28.88
CA GLN A 29 16.73 8.81 30.07
C GLN A 29 17.97 9.70 29.93
N LYS A 30 19.09 9.15 29.43
CA LYS A 30 20.31 9.92 29.13
C LYS A 30 20.09 11.01 28.08
N LEU A 31 19.26 10.74 27.07
CA LEU A 31 18.90 11.73 26.04
C LEU A 31 18.01 12.84 26.62
N ALA A 32 17.02 12.50 27.44
CA ALA A 32 16.15 13.48 28.10
C ALA A 32 16.92 14.41 29.05
N GLU A 33 17.91 13.87 29.76
CA GLU A 33 18.82 14.64 30.62
C GLU A 33 19.73 15.57 29.81
N ALA A 34 20.24 15.11 28.67
CA ALA A 34 21.06 15.93 27.77
C ALA A 34 20.27 17.10 27.15
N GLU A 35 18.96 16.94 26.97
CA GLU A 35 18.06 17.99 26.45
C GLU A 35 17.43 18.87 27.55
N GLY A 36 17.75 18.65 28.83
CA GLY A 36 17.30 19.50 29.94
C GLY A 36 15.82 19.36 30.31
N LEU A 37 15.17 18.26 29.93
CA LEU A 37 13.77 17.99 30.26
C LEU A 37 13.67 17.35 31.67
N SER A 38 13.54 18.19 32.69
CA SER A 38 13.36 17.73 34.07
C SER A 38 11.89 17.35 34.37
N THR A 39 11.64 16.04 34.48
CA THR A 39 10.57 15.36 35.24
C THR A 39 9.11 15.84 35.13
N LEU A 40 8.28 15.06 34.42
CA LEU A 40 6.89 14.79 34.82
C LEU A 40 6.74 13.29 35.06
N ASN A 41 6.76 12.92 36.35
CA ASN A 41 6.43 11.57 36.81
C ASN A 41 4.91 11.43 36.91
N THR A 42 4.32 10.48 36.17
CA THR A 42 3.13 9.78 36.67
C THR A 42 3.29 8.29 36.43
N ALA A 43 3.62 7.58 37.50
CA ALA A 43 3.65 6.14 37.56
C ALA A 43 2.22 5.59 37.48
N PHE A 44 2.02 4.56 36.65
CA PHE A 44 0.87 3.66 36.74
C PHE A 44 1.30 2.44 37.55
N GLN A 45 0.65 2.18 38.68
CA GLN A 45 0.56 0.85 39.25
C GLN A 45 -0.90 0.52 39.61
N PRO A 46 -1.26 -0.78 39.57
CA PRO A 46 -2.64 -1.27 39.54
C PRO A 46 -3.14 -1.67 40.93
N GLU A 47 -4.41 -1.42 41.25
CA GLU A 47 -5.05 -2.05 42.42
C GLU A 47 -6.54 -2.31 42.20
N GLU A 48 -6.98 -3.45 42.76
CA GLU A 48 -8.31 -4.05 42.68
C GLU A 48 -9.29 -3.52 43.77
N HIS A 49 -10.53 -3.98 43.64
CA HIS A 49 -11.78 -3.67 44.35
C HIS A 49 -11.78 -3.66 45.90
N HIS A 50 -12.59 -2.79 46.54
CA HIS A 50 -13.75 -3.14 47.40
C HIS A 50 -14.51 -1.92 48.01
N GLU A 51 -15.83 -1.96 47.82
CA GLU A 51 -16.99 -1.58 48.68
C GLU A 51 -17.27 -0.17 49.32
N GLU A 52 -18.45 0.35 48.90
CA GLU A 52 -19.59 0.98 49.62
C GLU A 52 -19.61 2.45 50.14
N SER A 53 -20.32 3.30 49.34
CA SER A 53 -21.44 4.23 49.65
C SER A 53 -21.29 5.46 50.60
N PRO A 54 -22.16 6.50 50.52
CA PRO A 54 -23.18 6.85 49.52
C PRO A 54 -23.14 8.32 48.98
N VAL A 55 -23.92 8.54 47.93
CA VAL A 55 -24.20 9.77 47.15
C VAL A 55 -24.92 10.87 47.98
N PRO A 56 -24.88 12.17 47.58
CA PRO A 56 -25.88 12.66 46.62
C PRO A 56 -25.39 13.72 45.60
N GLU A 57 -25.70 13.42 44.33
CA GLU A 57 -26.46 14.27 43.39
C GLU A 57 -26.08 15.76 43.23
N ALA A 58 -25.28 16.05 42.20
CA ALA A 58 -25.39 17.29 41.43
C ALA A 58 -24.84 17.10 40.01
N ILE A 59 -25.68 17.45 39.05
CA ILE A 59 -25.52 17.38 37.59
C ILE A 59 -24.35 18.26 37.12
N LEU A 60 -23.38 17.69 36.42
CA LEU A 60 -22.51 18.42 35.49
C LEU A 60 -22.16 17.57 34.25
N SER A 61 -22.21 18.28 33.14
CA SER A 61 -22.12 17.89 31.74
C SER A 61 -20.76 17.29 31.36
N GLU A 62 -20.76 16.10 30.76
CA GLU A 62 -19.59 15.55 30.07
C GLU A 62 -19.56 16.05 28.61
N PRO A 63 -18.45 16.67 28.15
CA PRO A 63 -18.26 17.00 26.75
C PRO A 63 -17.93 15.72 25.98
N GLY A 64 -18.76 15.40 25.00
CA GLY A 64 -18.59 14.26 24.12
C GLY A 64 -17.23 14.28 23.41
N THR A 65 -16.42 13.26 23.69
CA THR A 65 -15.42 12.81 22.72
C THR A 65 -16.02 11.61 22.01
N THR A 66 -16.82 11.90 20.98
CA THR A 66 -17.20 10.89 19.98
C THR A 66 -15.93 10.45 19.27
N GLU A 67 -15.30 9.39 19.76
CA GLU A 67 -14.54 8.51 18.88
C GLU A 67 -15.54 7.95 17.86
N VAL A 68 -15.60 8.59 16.70
CA VAL A 68 -16.28 8.03 15.53
C VAL A 68 -15.40 6.87 15.05
N GLY A 69 -15.45 5.76 15.78
CA GLY A 69 -15.09 4.46 15.27
C GLY A 69 -15.98 4.21 14.07
N VAL A 70 -15.47 4.44 12.86
CA VAL A 70 -16.18 4.07 11.64
C VAL A 70 -16.24 2.54 11.67
N GLN A 71 -17.34 2.00 12.22
CA GLN A 71 -17.71 0.62 12.00
C GLN A 71 -17.95 0.47 10.49
N GLN A 72 -16.89 0.12 9.77
CA GLN A 72 -17.03 -0.28 8.38
C GLN A 72 -17.85 -1.56 8.38
N ARG A 73 -19.13 -1.43 8.00
CA ARG A 73 -19.99 -2.59 7.79
C ARG A 73 -19.31 -3.53 6.80
N PRO A 74 -19.44 -4.86 6.96
CA PRO A 74 -18.91 -5.79 5.97
C PRO A 74 -19.42 -5.42 4.58
N LEU A 75 -18.49 -5.11 3.67
CA LEU A 75 -18.78 -4.84 2.27
C LEU A 75 -18.74 -6.16 1.51
N GLU A 76 -19.85 -6.51 0.87
CA GLU A 76 -19.96 -7.67 -0.01
C GLU A 76 -20.37 -7.17 -1.40
N LEU A 77 -19.58 -7.51 -2.42
CA LEU A 77 -19.86 -7.19 -3.82
C LEU A 77 -20.11 -8.49 -4.57
N ARG A 78 -21.34 -8.71 -5.06
CA ARG A 78 -21.68 -9.93 -5.81
C ARG A 78 -21.22 -9.80 -7.27
N PRO A 79 -21.07 -10.93 -8.00
CA PRO A 79 -20.86 -10.89 -9.44
C PRO A 79 -21.86 -9.94 -10.11
N SER A 80 -21.38 -9.14 -11.07
CA SER A 80 -22.14 -8.09 -11.77
C SER A 80 -22.55 -6.85 -10.96
N GLU A 81 -22.28 -6.78 -9.64
CA GLU A 81 -22.52 -5.56 -8.84
C GLU A 81 -21.33 -4.60 -8.80
N TYR A 82 -20.18 -5.03 -9.31
CA TYR A 82 -18.95 -4.23 -9.34
C TYR A 82 -18.27 -4.28 -10.70
N ARG A 83 -17.37 -3.33 -10.93
CA ARG A 83 -16.44 -3.29 -12.05
C ARG A 83 -15.00 -3.32 -11.55
N VAL A 84 -14.11 -3.97 -12.29
CA VAL A 84 -12.68 -3.95 -12.00
C VAL A 84 -12.08 -2.71 -12.67
N LEU A 85 -11.33 -1.92 -11.90
CA LEU A 85 -10.66 -0.72 -12.38
C LEU A 85 -9.18 -0.79 -12.05
N LEU A 86 -8.33 -0.40 -12.99
CA LEU A 86 -6.92 -0.12 -12.71
C LEU A 86 -6.82 1.18 -11.91
N CYS A 87 -6.11 1.17 -10.79
CA CYS A 87 -5.78 2.37 -10.04
C CYS A 87 -4.30 2.69 -10.25
N VAL A 88 -4.03 3.88 -10.77
CA VAL A 88 -2.69 4.38 -11.11
C VAL A 88 -2.27 5.39 -10.04
N ASP A 89 -1.07 5.22 -9.48
CA ASP A 89 -0.52 6.18 -8.53
C ASP A 89 -0.29 7.57 -9.17
N ILE A 90 -0.48 8.63 -8.40
CA ILE A 90 -0.20 10.00 -8.86
C ILE A 90 1.29 10.21 -9.17
N GLY A 91 2.21 9.50 -8.53
CA GLY A 91 3.65 9.56 -8.78
C GLY A 91 3.99 9.20 -10.22
N GLU A 92 3.34 8.16 -10.76
CA GLU A 92 3.46 7.75 -12.16
C GLU A 92 2.95 8.82 -13.15
N THR A 93 2.19 9.80 -12.66
CA THR A 93 1.65 10.91 -13.47
C THR A 93 2.44 12.21 -13.33
N ARG A 94 3.52 12.28 -12.53
CA ARG A 94 4.18 13.54 -12.15
C ARG A 94 5.66 13.67 -12.54
N GLY A 95 6.16 12.89 -13.51
CA GLY A 95 7.52 13.02 -14.05
C GLY A 95 7.73 14.17 -15.05
N ALA A 96 8.96 14.69 -15.17
CA ALA A 96 9.35 15.63 -16.22
C ALA A 96 9.51 14.88 -17.56
N GLY A 97 8.60 15.10 -18.53
CA GLY A 97 8.68 14.51 -19.88
C GLY A 97 7.56 13.53 -20.20
N HIS A 98 7.49 12.39 -19.51
CA HIS A 98 6.58 11.26 -19.81
C HIS A 98 5.17 11.33 -19.14
N ARG A 99 4.88 12.50 -18.54
CA ARG A 99 3.76 12.84 -17.65
C ARG A 99 2.36 12.33 -18.09
N PRO A 100 1.97 12.41 -19.37
CA PRO A 100 0.69 11.92 -19.86
C PRO A 100 0.79 10.64 -20.68
N GLU A 101 1.97 10.08 -20.91
CA GLU A 101 2.14 8.98 -21.88
C GLU A 101 1.53 7.68 -21.37
N MET A 102 1.75 7.32 -20.10
CA MET A 102 1.10 6.14 -19.50
C MET A 102 -0.42 6.27 -19.59
N LEU A 103 -0.98 7.40 -19.17
CA LEU A 103 -2.43 7.63 -19.21
C LEU A 103 -2.98 7.67 -20.64
N ARG A 104 -2.27 8.31 -21.58
CA ARG A 104 -2.65 8.35 -23.00
C ARG A 104 -2.66 6.95 -23.61
N GLU A 105 -1.66 6.11 -23.31
CA GLU A 105 -1.61 4.74 -23.80
C GLU A 105 -2.72 3.89 -23.17
N LEU A 106 -2.96 4.01 -21.86
CA LEU A 106 -4.09 3.35 -21.19
C LEU A 106 -5.45 3.78 -21.78
N GLN A 107 -5.63 5.07 -22.08
CA GLN A 107 -6.82 5.61 -22.75
C GLN A 107 -6.94 5.07 -24.18
N ARG A 108 -5.85 5.04 -24.95
CA ARG A 108 -5.80 4.48 -26.31
C ARG A 108 -6.19 3.00 -26.30
N LEU A 109 -5.75 2.25 -25.30
CA LEU A 109 -6.07 0.85 -25.09
C LEU A 109 -7.46 0.62 -24.46
N ARG A 110 -8.19 1.69 -24.14
CA ARG A 110 -9.51 1.70 -23.50
C ARG A 110 -9.53 0.93 -22.17
N VAL A 111 -8.47 1.07 -21.39
CA VAL A 111 -8.39 0.48 -20.04
C VAL A 111 -9.21 1.32 -19.08
N PRO A 112 -10.20 0.75 -18.38
CA PRO A 112 -10.92 1.48 -17.34
C PRO A 112 -9.99 1.70 -16.14
N HIS A 113 -9.71 2.97 -15.85
CA HIS A 113 -8.72 3.33 -14.83
C HIS A 113 -9.12 4.58 -14.03
N THR A 114 -8.51 4.73 -12.86
CA THR A 114 -8.57 5.91 -12.01
C THR A 114 -7.16 6.32 -11.59
N VAL A 115 -6.95 7.60 -11.34
CA VAL A 115 -5.66 8.12 -10.83
C VAL A 115 -5.86 8.54 -9.37
N ARG A 116 -5.08 7.98 -8.46
CA ARG A 116 -5.18 8.23 -7.01
C ARG A 116 -3.81 8.22 -6.36
N LYS A 117 -3.72 8.74 -5.14
CA LYS A 117 -2.50 8.58 -4.34
C LYS A 117 -2.50 7.20 -3.69
N LEU A 118 -1.55 6.36 -4.09
CA LEU A 118 -1.25 5.09 -3.45
C LEU A 118 -0.14 5.30 -2.42
N HIS A 119 -0.25 4.62 -1.29
CA HIS A 119 0.80 4.66 -0.27
C HIS A 119 1.90 3.61 -0.52
N VAL A 120 1.62 2.57 -1.31
CA VAL A 120 2.57 1.50 -1.67
C VAL A 120 2.21 1.00 -3.07
N GLY A 121 3.23 0.82 -3.92
CA GLY A 121 3.05 0.40 -5.31
C GLY A 121 2.58 1.52 -6.23
N ASP A 122 2.73 1.27 -7.53
CA ASP A 122 2.42 2.21 -8.60
C ASP A 122 1.08 1.89 -9.26
N PHE A 123 0.69 0.60 -9.26
CA PHE A 123 -0.59 0.16 -9.78
C PHE A 123 -1.23 -0.91 -8.90
N VAL A 124 -2.54 -0.79 -8.69
CA VAL A 124 -3.39 -1.81 -8.06
C VAL A 124 -4.70 -1.94 -8.84
N TRP A 125 -5.51 -2.95 -8.54
CA TRP A 125 -6.86 -3.05 -9.08
C TRP A 125 -7.87 -2.97 -7.95
N VAL A 126 -9.00 -2.32 -8.22
CA VAL A 126 -10.13 -2.23 -7.29
C VAL A 126 -11.39 -2.78 -7.93
N ALA A 127 -12.15 -3.57 -7.16
CA ALA A 127 -13.53 -3.90 -7.43
C ALA A 127 -14.39 -2.77 -6.88
N GLN A 128 -14.87 -1.89 -7.76
CA GLN A 128 -15.70 -0.75 -7.41
C GLN A 128 -17.17 -1.04 -7.68
N GLU A 129 -18.03 -0.79 -6.69
CA GLU A 129 -19.48 -0.93 -6.79
C GLU A 129 -20.04 -0.09 -7.96
N THR A 130 -20.91 -0.70 -8.75
CA THR A 130 -21.51 -0.06 -9.94
C THR A 130 -22.73 0.81 -9.60
N ARG A 131 -23.46 0.47 -8.54
CA ARG A 131 -24.67 1.17 -8.09
C ARG A 131 -24.58 1.51 -6.60
N PRO A 132 -23.66 2.42 -6.22
CA PRO A 132 -23.47 2.75 -4.82
C PRO A 132 -24.66 3.50 -4.23
N ARG A 133 -24.87 3.34 -2.92
CA ARG A 133 -25.88 4.12 -2.18
C ARG A 133 -25.53 5.60 -2.11
N ASP A 134 -24.23 5.89 -2.01
CA ASP A 134 -23.65 7.23 -2.04
C ASP A 134 -22.70 7.31 -3.25
N PRO A 135 -23.05 8.07 -4.31
CA PRO A 135 -22.22 8.22 -5.50
C PRO A 135 -20.80 8.77 -5.22
N GLU A 136 -20.63 9.56 -4.16
CA GLU A 136 -19.32 10.13 -3.79
C GLU A 136 -18.43 9.11 -3.07
N ARG A 137 -19.02 8.03 -2.55
CA ARG A 137 -18.34 7.02 -1.74
C ARG A 137 -18.76 5.60 -2.15
N PRO A 138 -18.43 5.17 -3.37
CA PRO A 138 -18.71 3.81 -3.78
C PRO A 138 -17.98 2.79 -2.91
N GLY A 139 -18.62 1.64 -2.65
CA GLY A 139 -17.94 0.53 -2.01
C GLY A 139 -16.79 0.01 -2.88
N GLU A 140 -15.61 -0.17 -2.30
CA GLU A 140 -14.43 -0.64 -3.01
C GLU A 140 -13.66 -1.71 -2.24
N LEU A 141 -13.20 -2.71 -2.96
CA LEU A 141 -12.29 -3.74 -2.46
C LEU A 141 -11.05 -3.78 -3.34
N VAL A 142 -9.86 -3.73 -2.75
CA VAL A 142 -8.61 -3.91 -3.48
C VAL A 142 -8.42 -5.39 -3.85
N LEU A 143 -8.06 -5.66 -5.10
CA LEU A 143 -7.72 -7.01 -5.56
C LEU A 143 -6.30 -7.36 -5.12
N ASP A 144 -6.00 -8.65 -5.02
CA ASP A 144 -4.75 -9.18 -4.44
C ASP A 144 -3.48 -8.93 -5.29
N HIS A 145 -3.53 -8.02 -6.28
CA HIS A 145 -2.45 -7.72 -7.22
C HIS A 145 -1.92 -6.29 -7.04
N ILE A 146 -0.61 -6.16 -7.00
CA ILE A 146 0.11 -4.90 -6.92
C ILE A 146 1.29 -4.90 -7.88
N VAL A 147 1.52 -3.77 -8.55
CA VAL A 147 2.65 -3.57 -9.45
C VAL A 147 3.52 -2.44 -8.92
N GLU A 148 4.82 -2.69 -8.88
CA GLU A 148 5.85 -1.66 -8.79
C GLU A 148 6.52 -1.56 -10.15
N ARG A 149 6.43 -0.40 -10.80
CA ARG A 149 7.11 -0.09 -12.05
C ARG A 149 8.46 0.55 -11.74
N LYS A 150 9.51 0.07 -12.39
CA LYS A 150 10.87 0.59 -12.19
C LYS A 150 11.55 0.75 -13.54
N ARG A 151 11.85 1.99 -13.91
CA ARG A 151 12.74 2.27 -15.05
C ARG A 151 14.17 1.88 -14.67
N LEU A 152 14.98 1.51 -15.65
CA LEU A 152 16.32 0.97 -15.39
C LEU A 152 17.26 2.00 -14.73
N ASP A 153 17.15 3.28 -15.10
CA ASP A 153 17.85 4.41 -14.48
C ASP A 153 17.37 4.68 -13.04
N ASP A 154 16.07 4.59 -12.79
CA ASP A 154 15.49 4.67 -11.46
C ASP A 154 15.90 3.48 -10.57
N LEU A 155 16.07 2.30 -11.17
CA LEU A 155 16.58 1.11 -10.49
C LEU A 155 18.02 1.34 -10.04
N CYS A 156 18.91 1.82 -10.93
CA CYS A 156 20.29 2.14 -10.59
C CYS A 156 20.36 3.07 -9.38
N SER A 157 19.64 4.19 -9.47
CA SER A 157 19.61 5.21 -8.41
C SER A 157 19.10 4.62 -7.09
N SER A 158 18.03 3.82 -7.16
CA SER A 158 17.43 3.20 -5.96
C SER A 158 18.31 2.14 -5.29
N ILE A 159 19.20 1.49 -6.03
CA ILE A 159 20.17 0.54 -5.46
C ILE A 159 21.24 1.32 -4.70
N ILE A 160 21.74 2.41 -5.29
CA ILE A 160 22.81 3.24 -4.71
C ILE A 160 22.33 3.92 -3.42
N ASP A 161 21.13 4.50 -3.43
CA ASP A 161 20.60 5.23 -2.27
C ASP A 161 19.85 4.34 -1.25
N GLY A 162 19.78 3.03 -1.49
CA GLY A 162 19.17 2.05 -0.59
C GLY A 162 17.64 1.95 -0.65
N ARG A 163 16.95 2.81 -1.41
CA ARG A 163 15.47 2.77 -1.54
C ARG A 163 14.97 1.45 -2.12
N PHE A 164 15.75 0.79 -2.98
CA PHE A 164 15.37 -0.48 -3.62
C PHE A 164 14.96 -1.56 -2.60
N ARG A 165 15.68 -1.65 -1.47
CA ARG A 165 15.39 -2.64 -0.42
C ARG A 165 14.16 -2.26 0.40
N GLU A 166 14.02 -0.98 0.74
CA GLU A 166 12.89 -0.46 1.51
C GLU A 166 11.56 -0.60 0.74
N GLN A 167 11.57 -0.27 -0.54
CA GLN A 167 10.40 -0.35 -1.42
C GLN A 167 9.87 -1.79 -1.48
N LYS A 168 10.76 -2.76 -1.73
CA LYS A 168 10.41 -4.20 -1.73
C LYS A 168 9.91 -4.68 -0.38
N PHE A 169 10.49 -4.20 0.72
CA PHE A 169 10.02 -4.55 2.05
C PHE A 169 8.57 -4.10 2.29
N ARG A 170 8.22 -2.87 1.87
CA ARG A 170 6.84 -2.37 1.96
C ARG A 170 5.87 -3.16 1.11
N LEU A 171 6.25 -3.48 -0.13
CA LEU A 171 5.45 -4.32 -1.02
C LEU A 171 5.17 -5.71 -0.43
N LYS A 172 6.14 -6.31 0.28
CA LYS A 172 5.94 -7.60 0.96
C LYS A 172 4.97 -7.53 2.14
N ARG A 173 4.75 -6.36 2.73
CA ARG A 173 3.95 -6.16 3.94
C ARG A 173 2.65 -5.39 3.71
N CYS A 174 2.31 -5.07 2.47
CA CYS A 174 1.10 -4.31 2.13
C CYS A 174 -0.20 -5.14 2.16
N GLY A 175 -0.11 -6.44 2.41
CA GLY A 175 -1.26 -7.36 2.47
C GLY A 175 -1.69 -7.93 1.11
N LEU A 176 -1.01 -7.56 0.01
CA LEU A 176 -1.30 -8.08 -1.33
C LEU A 176 -0.28 -9.18 -1.73
N GLY A 177 -0.79 -10.34 -2.08
CA GLY A 177 -0.03 -11.57 -2.36
C GLY A 177 0.62 -11.61 -3.74
N HIS A 178 -0.03 -11.06 -4.77
CA HIS A 178 0.49 -11.08 -6.14
C HIS A 178 1.27 -9.80 -6.44
N ARG A 179 2.56 -9.81 -6.09
CA ARG A 179 3.48 -8.68 -6.27
C ARG A 179 4.20 -8.80 -7.62
N ILE A 180 4.03 -7.79 -8.46
CA ILE A 180 4.61 -7.73 -9.80
C ILE A 180 5.66 -6.62 -9.81
N TYR A 181 6.84 -6.92 -10.32
CA TYR A 181 7.91 -5.96 -10.56
C TYR A 181 8.04 -5.74 -12.07
N LEU A 182 7.58 -4.57 -12.53
CA LEU A 182 7.56 -4.19 -13.94
C LEU A 182 8.83 -3.39 -14.25
N VAL A 183 9.83 -4.04 -14.85
CA VAL A 183 11.12 -3.44 -15.20
C VAL A 183 11.03 -2.88 -16.61
N GLU A 184 11.18 -1.57 -16.73
CA GLU A 184 11.10 -0.87 -18.02
C GLU A 184 12.48 -0.40 -18.50
N GLU A 185 12.89 -0.86 -19.68
CA GLU A 185 14.15 -0.51 -20.32
C GLU A 185 14.02 0.82 -21.10
N HIS A 186 14.05 1.95 -20.40
CA HIS A 186 13.95 3.25 -21.07
C HIS A 186 15.32 3.78 -21.53
N GLY A 187 15.56 3.78 -22.84
CA GLY A 187 16.74 4.43 -23.46
C GLY A 187 18.01 3.58 -23.50
N SER A 188 19.15 4.21 -23.79
CA SER A 188 20.43 3.49 -23.94
C SER A 188 21.00 3.09 -22.58
N VAL A 189 21.12 1.78 -22.36
CA VAL A 189 21.71 1.12 -21.16
C VAL A 189 23.15 1.58 -20.88
N GLN A 190 23.79 2.25 -21.84
CA GLN A 190 25.22 2.58 -21.84
C GLN A 190 25.62 3.72 -20.89
N ASN A 191 24.68 4.48 -20.32
CA ASN A 191 24.97 5.64 -19.43
C ASN A 191 24.57 5.41 -17.96
N LEU A 192 24.39 4.15 -17.54
CA LEU A 192 23.96 3.84 -16.18
C LEU A 192 25.15 3.86 -15.20
N SER A 193 24.91 4.35 -13.98
CA SER A 193 25.94 4.42 -12.93
C SER A 193 26.33 3.06 -12.34
N LEU A 194 25.63 1.98 -12.72
CA LEU A 194 25.92 0.61 -12.29
C LEU A 194 26.12 -0.30 -13.50
N PRO A 195 26.98 -1.33 -13.39
CA PRO A 195 27.11 -2.35 -14.42
C PRO A 195 25.80 -3.08 -14.70
N GLU A 196 25.57 -3.45 -15.96
CA GLU A 196 24.38 -4.21 -16.38
C GLU A 196 24.22 -5.52 -15.60
N SER A 197 25.34 -6.20 -15.31
CA SER A 197 25.35 -7.43 -14.51
C SER A 197 24.79 -7.23 -13.10
N THR A 198 25.04 -6.08 -12.48
CA THR A 198 24.49 -5.72 -11.17
C THR A 198 22.97 -5.54 -11.23
N LEU A 199 22.47 -4.90 -12.29
CA LEU A 199 21.03 -4.70 -12.49
C LEU A 199 20.33 -6.03 -12.79
N LEU A 200 20.93 -6.86 -13.65
CA LEU A 200 20.45 -8.19 -13.94
C LEU A 200 20.38 -9.05 -12.67
N GLN A 201 21.40 -8.99 -11.83
CA GLN A 201 21.40 -9.69 -10.54
C GLN A 201 20.31 -9.16 -9.61
N ALA A 202 20.12 -7.84 -9.52
CA ALA A 202 19.09 -7.23 -8.68
C ALA A 202 17.67 -7.64 -9.11
N VAL A 203 17.40 -7.66 -10.41
CA VAL A 203 16.13 -8.13 -10.98
C VAL A 203 15.95 -9.63 -10.73
N THR A 204 16.99 -10.44 -10.95
CA THR A 204 16.96 -11.89 -10.69
C THR A 204 16.69 -12.20 -9.22
N ASN A 205 17.34 -11.48 -8.30
CA ASN A 205 17.11 -11.60 -6.87
C ASN A 205 15.67 -11.24 -6.50
N THR A 206 15.10 -10.23 -7.17
CA THR A 206 13.70 -9.83 -6.95
C THR A 206 12.72 -10.92 -7.38
N GLN A 207 13.05 -11.66 -8.44
CA GLN A 207 12.24 -12.81 -8.86
C GLN A 207 12.41 -14.01 -7.93
N VAL A 208 13.65 -14.44 -7.69
CA VAL A 208 13.96 -15.73 -7.05
C VAL A 208 13.92 -15.65 -5.53
N ILE A 209 14.49 -14.59 -4.95
CA ILE A 209 14.62 -14.44 -3.49
C ILE A 209 13.39 -13.74 -2.92
N ASP A 210 12.95 -12.65 -3.56
CA ASP A 210 11.80 -11.89 -3.05
C ASP A 210 10.45 -12.48 -3.46
N GLY A 211 10.44 -13.39 -4.45
CA GLY A 211 9.25 -14.09 -4.92
C GLY A 211 8.30 -13.21 -5.74
N PHE A 212 8.80 -12.12 -6.32
CA PHE A 212 7.97 -11.22 -7.13
C PHE A 212 7.86 -11.79 -8.54
N PHE A 213 6.72 -11.58 -9.19
CA PHE A 213 6.60 -11.82 -10.61
C PHE A 213 7.29 -10.69 -11.37
N VAL A 214 8.38 -10.98 -12.08
CA VAL A 214 9.09 -9.97 -12.86
C VAL A 214 8.56 -9.95 -14.29
N LYS A 215 8.13 -8.78 -14.74
CA LYS A 215 7.80 -8.50 -16.14
C LYS A 215 8.78 -7.46 -16.67
N ARG A 216 9.51 -7.79 -17.74
CA ARG A 216 10.34 -6.82 -18.46
C ARG A 216 9.56 -6.23 -19.63
N THR A 217 9.73 -4.94 -19.85
CA THR A 217 9.14 -4.18 -20.96
C THR A 217 10.17 -3.23 -21.56
N MET A 218 10.08 -3.02 -22.87
CA MET A 218 11.02 -2.18 -23.62
C MET A 218 10.68 -0.70 -23.53
N ASP A 219 9.41 -0.37 -23.36
CA ASP A 219 8.97 1.02 -23.28
C ASP A 219 7.64 1.14 -22.54
N ILE A 220 7.20 2.40 -22.40
CA ILE A 220 5.95 2.75 -21.73
C ILE A 220 4.71 2.19 -22.46
N LYS A 221 4.79 1.96 -23.78
CA LYS A 221 3.67 1.41 -24.55
C LYS A 221 3.50 -0.07 -24.27
N GLU A 222 4.60 -0.82 -24.17
CA GLU A 222 4.57 -2.22 -23.75
C GLU A 222 4.14 -2.35 -22.29
N SER A 223 4.63 -1.46 -21.40
CA SER A 223 4.16 -1.37 -20.01
C SER A 223 2.64 -1.17 -19.93
N ALA A 224 2.10 -0.20 -20.66
CA ALA A 224 0.66 0.04 -20.72
C ALA A 224 -0.10 -1.14 -21.36
N GLY A 225 0.46 -1.77 -22.39
CA GLY A 225 -0.09 -2.98 -23.02
C GLY A 225 -0.20 -4.15 -22.05
N TYR A 226 0.84 -4.36 -21.22
CA TYR A 226 0.84 -5.38 -20.18
C TYR A 226 -0.23 -5.10 -19.12
N LEU A 227 -0.32 -3.86 -18.62
CA LEU A 227 -1.36 -3.46 -17.67
C LEU A 227 -2.77 -3.63 -18.25
N ALA A 228 -2.97 -3.35 -19.54
CA ALA A 228 -4.23 -3.54 -20.23
C ALA A 228 -4.63 -5.03 -20.32
N LEU A 229 -3.68 -5.90 -20.67
CA LEU A 229 -3.91 -7.35 -20.71
C LEU A 229 -4.20 -7.91 -19.32
N LEU A 230 -3.45 -7.48 -18.31
CA LEU A 230 -3.64 -7.91 -16.94
C LEU A 230 -5.00 -7.47 -16.40
N THR A 231 -5.43 -6.24 -16.71
CA THR A 231 -6.77 -5.73 -16.34
C THR A 231 -7.86 -6.62 -16.95
N LYS A 232 -7.79 -6.93 -18.26
CA LYS A 232 -8.74 -7.83 -18.91
C LYS A 232 -8.69 -9.25 -18.34
N GLY A 233 -7.52 -9.72 -17.94
CA GLY A 233 -7.34 -11.01 -17.28
C GLY A 233 -8.05 -11.05 -15.93
N LEU A 234 -7.89 -10.00 -15.13
CA LEU A 234 -8.54 -9.87 -13.82
C LEU A 234 -10.06 -9.70 -13.96
N GLU A 235 -10.54 -8.94 -14.94
CA GLU A 235 -11.97 -8.86 -15.25
C GLU A 235 -12.56 -10.24 -15.50
N ARG A 236 -11.93 -11.06 -16.35
CA ARG A 236 -12.40 -12.44 -16.64
C ARG A 236 -12.25 -13.41 -15.47
N LEU A 237 -11.34 -13.16 -14.54
CA LEU A 237 -11.11 -14.02 -13.38
C LEU A 237 -12.21 -13.83 -12.32
N TYR A 238 -12.75 -12.62 -12.23
CA TYR A 238 -13.64 -12.19 -11.16
C TYR A 238 -15.09 -11.95 -11.60
N GLN A 239 -15.34 -11.74 -12.90
CA GLN A 239 -16.67 -11.66 -13.52
C GLN A 239 -17.09 -13.02 -14.10
#